data_AF-A0A9R1BDE0-F1
#
_entry.id   AF-A0A9R1BDE0-F1
#
_cell.length_a   1.000
_cell.length_b   1.000
_cell.length_c   1.000
_cell.angle_alpha   90.00
_cell.angle_beta   90.00
_cell.angle_gamma   90.00
#
_symmetry.space_group_name_H-M   'P 1'
#
loop_
_entity.id
_entity.type
_entity.pdbx_description
1 polymer ?
#
loop_
_entity_poly.entity_id
_entity_poly.type
_entity_poly.pdbx_seq_one_letter_code
_entity_poly.pdbx_strand_id
1 'polypeptide(L)'
;MPAPSITPELKKDLEILQVGTVIEPASEFYSSRLTKHERKQTLVDELLSDQKLKNYRMRKVREIQVARTPGGNQKWKNKGKQTFKRAKDRRK
;
A
#
# COMPACT_ATOMS: atom_id res chain seq x y z
N MET A 1 -11.15 7.64 -6.60
CA MET A 1 -10.65 8.90 -6.02
C MET A 1 -9.68 9.48 -7.02
N PRO A 2 -9.82 10.76 -7.42
CA PRO A 2 -8.82 11.42 -8.25
C PRO A 2 -7.49 11.49 -7.50
N ALA A 3 -6.37 11.36 -8.22
CA ALA A 3 -5.05 11.53 -7.63
C ALA A 3 -4.88 13.02 -7.21
N PRO A 4 -4.39 13.30 -6.00
CA PRO A 4 -4.11 14.67 -5.61
C PRO A 4 -3.02 15.25 -6.53
N SER A 5 -3.32 16.38 -7.17
CA SER A 5 -2.34 17.16 -7.93
C SER A 5 -1.55 18.07 -6.98
N ILE A 6 -0.26 18.26 -7.25
CA ILE A 6 0.55 19.23 -6.52
C ILE A 6 -0.01 20.62 -6.84
N THR A 7 -0.74 21.20 -5.89
CA THR A 7 -1.17 22.59 -5.99
C THR A 7 0.07 23.51 -5.99
N PRO A 8 0.05 24.64 -6.71
CA PRO A 8 1.20 25.54 -6.81
C PRO A 8 1.67 26.08 -5.44
N GLU A 9 0.78 26.19 -4.46
CA GLU A 9 1.08 26.57 -3.08
C GLU A 9 1.96 25.51 -2.38
N LEU A 10 1.52 24.25 -2.37
CA LEU A 10 2.30 23.12 -1.86
C LEU A 10 3.68 22.98 -2.53
N LYS A 11 3.81 23.35 -3.82
CA LYS A 11 5.10 23.33 -4.51
C LYS A 11 6.07 24.37 -3.92
N LYS A 12 5.58 25.56 -3.60
CA LYS A 12 6.36 26.65 -3.00
C LYS A 12 6.77 26.32 -1.56
N ASP A 13 5.88 25.69 -0.81
CA ASP A 13 6.17 25.22 0.55
C ASP A 13 7.17 24.05 0.56
N LEU A 14 7.21 23.23 -0.49
CA LEU A 14 8.21 22.16 -0.62
C LEU A 14 9.59 22.68 -1.05
N GLU A 15 9.66 23.84 -1.70
CA GLU A 15 10.90 24.41 -2.26
C GLU A 15 11.90 24.81 -1.17
N ILE A 16 11.42 25.09 0.04
CA ILE A 16 12.25 25.40 1.21
C ILE A 16 12.82 24.16 1.89
N LEU A 17 12.39 22.95 1.53
CA LEU A 17 12.84 21.71 2.16
C LEU A 17 14.10 21.17 1.47
N GLN A 18 15.17 20.96 2.25
CA GLN A 18 16.39 20.34 1.78
C GLN A 18 16.35 18.82 2.01
N VAL A 19 16.58 18.04 0.95
CA VAL A 19 16.71 16.58 1.02
C VAL A 19 18.20 16.23 1.13
N GLY A 20 18.57 15.42 2.12
CA GLY A 20 19.94 14.98 2.35
C GLY A 20 20.01 13.54 2.87
N THR A 21 21.22 12.97 2.87
CA THR A 21 21.49 11.63 3.38
C THR A 21 22.19 11.72 4.73
N VAL A 22 21.84 10.80 5.64
CA VAL A 22 22.48 10.73 6.97
C VAL A 22 23.86 10.09 6.82
N ILE A 23 24.89 10.74 7.39
CA ILE A 23 26.25 10.22 7.48
C ILE A 23 26.41 9.56 8.85
N GLU A 24 26.52 8.23 8.87
CA GLU A 24 26.69 7.46 10.10
C GLU A 24 28.14 7.57 10.63
N PRO A 25 28.34 7.66 11.96
CA PRO A 25 29.66 7.73 12.57
C PRO A 25 30.40 6.37 12.53
N ALA A 26 31.74 6.41 12.58
CA ALA A 26 32.57 5.21 12.52
C ALA A 26 32.41 4.27 13.74
N SER A 27 31.83 4.76 14.84
CA SER A 27 31.62 4.00 16.08
C SER A 27 30.44 3.03 16.02
N GLU A 28 29.48 3.24 15.12
CA GLU A 28 28.24 2.47 15.07
C GLU A 28 28.22 1.55 13.84
N PHE A 29 28.78 0.34 13.98
CA PHE A 29 28.93 -0.56 12.83
C PHE A 29 27.78 -1.57 12.68
N TYR A 30 27.18 -2.04 13.79
CA TYR A 30 26.26 -3.19 13.78
C TYR A 30 24.80 -2.86 14.13
N SER A 31 24.51 -1.66 14.65
CA SER A 31 23.18 -1.31 15.16
C SER A 31 22.39 -0.43 14.19
N SER A 32 22.90 0.76 13.90
CA SER A 32 22.20 1.81 13.13
C SER A 32 22.59 1.82 11.65
N ARG A 33 23.74 1.22 11.32
CA ARG A 33 24.34 1.30 9.99
C ARG A 33 23.66 0.41 8.96
N LEU A 34 23.16 1.02 7.89
CA LEU A 34 22.58 0.29 6.75
C LEU A 34 23.68 -0.26 5.84
N THR A 35 23.48 -1.47 5.31
CA THR A 35 24.37 -2.06 4.30
C THR A 35 24.23 -1.33 2.96
N LYS A 36 25.23 -1.48 2.07
CA LYS A 36 25.23 -0.82 0.76
C LYS A 36 24.01 -1.17 -0.11
N HIS A 37 23.47 -2.39 0.05
CA HIS A 37 22.32 -2.84 -0.73
C HIS A 37 20.99 -2.29 -0.21
N GLU A 38 20.90 -2.01 1.08
CA GLU A 38 19.71 -1.46 1.74
C GLU A 38 19.57 0.04 1.50
N ARG A 39 20.68 0.78 1.37
CA ARG A 39 20.67 2.21 1.04
C ARG A 39 20.08 2.45 -0.36
N LYS A 40 19.03 3.25 -0.46
CA LYS A 40 18.44 3.65 -1.75
C LYS A 40 18.62 5.15 -1.99
N GLN A 41 18.29 5.58 -3.21
CA GLN A 41 18.38 6.98 -3.60
C GLN A 41 17.22 7.82 -3.06
N THR A 42 16.05 7.20 -2.87
CA THR A 42 14.84 7.88 -2.41
C THR A 42 14.24 7.16 -1.22
N LEU A 43 13.61 7.93 -0.33
CA LEU A 43 12.86 7.40 0.82
C LEU A 43 11.75 6.43 0.38
N VAL A 44 11.14 6.68 -0.78
CA VAL A 44 10.09 5.83 -1.34
C VAL A 44 10.64 4.46 -1.71
N ASP A 45 11.82 4.40 -2.32
CA ASP A 45 12.45 3.13 -2.68
C ASP A 45 12.85 2.31 -1.45
N GLU A 46 13.30 2.96 -0.37
CA GLU A 46 13.57 2.29 0.90
C GLU A 46 12.28 1.65 1.45
N LEU A 47 11.19 2.42 1.50
CA LEU A 47 9.89 1.94 1.97
C LEU A 47 9.34 0.79 1.12
N LEU A 48 9.54 0.82 -0.19
CA LEU A 48 9.10 -0.24 -1.12
C LEU A 48 9.95 -1.50 -1.01
N SER A 49 11.19 -1.38 -0.57
CA SER A 49 12.09 -2.53 -0.38
C SER A 49 11.76 -3.35 0.88
N ASP A 50 11.09 -2.76 1.87
CA ASP A 50 10.70 -3.47 3.10
C ASP A 50 9.52 -4.43 2.88
N GLN A 51 9.80 -5.71 3.10
CA GLN A 51 8.83 -6.79 2.97
C GLN A 51 7.73 -6.74 4.06
N LYS A 52 8.03 -6.26 5.28
CA LYS A 52 7.03 -6.16 6.35
C LYS A 52 5.97 -5.13 6.00
N LEU A 53 6.40 -3.95 5.56
CA LEU A 53 5.51 -2.90 5.06
C LEU A 53 4.73 -3.33 3.82
N LYS A 54 5.36 -4.08 2.90
CA LYS A 54 4.66 -4.65 1.74
C LYS A 54 3.47 -5.52 2.15
N ASN A 55 3.67 -6.45 3.09
CA ASN A 55 2.61 -7.34 3.56
C ASN A 55 1.48 -6.56 4.25
N TYR A 56 1.83 -5.60 5.11
CA TYR A 56 0.86 -4.71 5.75
C TYR A 56 0.04 -3.92 4.73
N ARG A 57 0.72 -3.29 3.76
CA ARG A 57 0.10 -2.51 2.69
C ARG A 57 -0.89 -3.34 1.89
N MET A 58 -0.48 -4.53 1.44
CA MET A 58 -1.35 -5.41 0.63
C MET A 58 -2.61 -5.81 1.40
N ARG A 59 -2.46 -6.19 2.68
CA ARG A 59 -3.60 -6.54 3.54
C ARG A 59 -4.53 -5.35 3.74
N LYS A 60 -3.99 -4.19 4.14
CA LYS A 60 -4.82 -3.04 4.51
C LYS A 60 -5.47 -2.37 3.30
N VAL A 61 -4.77 -2.31 2.17
CA VAL A 61 -5.35 -1.81 0.91
C VAL A 61 -6.53 -2.68 0.48
N ARG A 62 -6.40 -4.02 0.55
CA ARG A 62 -7.52 -4.92 0.24
C ARG A 62 -8.70 -4.70 1.20
N GLU A 63 -8.44 -4.56 2.50
CA GLU A 63 -9.48 -4.28 3.50
C GLU A 63 -10.23 -2.98 3.18
N ILE A 64 -9.50 -1.91 2.88
CA ILE A 64 -10.06 -0.61 2.49
C ILE A 64 -10.84 -0.73 1.18
N GLN A 65 -10.32 -1.45 0.19
CA GLN A 65 -11.02 -1.69 -1.07
C GLN A 65 -12.34 -2.42 -0.84
N VAL A 66 -12.36 -3.47 -0.02
CA VAL A 66 -13.58 -4.20 0.33
C VAL A 66 -14.58 -3.29 1.06
N ALA A 67 -14.11 -2.50 2.02
CA ALA A 67 -14.95 -1.56 2.77
C ALA A 67 -15.52 -0.43 1.88
N ARG A 68 -14.72 0.08 0.93
CA ARG A 68 -15.12 1.18 0.03
C ARG A 68 -15.88 0.71 -1.21
N THR A 69 -15.79 -0.55 -1.58
CA THR A 69 -16.52 -1.09 -2.73
C THR A 69 -17.96 -1.29 -2.31
N PRO A 70 -18.93 -0.48 -2.82
CA PRO A 70 -20.33 -0.74 -2.52
C PRO A 70 -20.67 -2.14 -3.05
N GLY A 71 -21.47 -2.89 -2.27
CA GLY A 71 -21.96 -4.22 -2.63
C GLY A 71 -22.95 -4.15 -3.78
N GLY A 72 -22.49 -3.73 -4.96
CA GLY A 72 -23.28 -3.57 -6.17
C GLY A 72 -23.66 -4.92 -6.78
N ASN A 73 -23.62 -5.02 -8.11
CA ASN A 73 -24.26 -6.13 -8.79
C ASN A 73 -23.72 -7.54 -8.45
N GLN A 74 -22.49 -7.64 -7.96
CA GLN A 74 -21.90 -8.90 -7.50
C GLN A 74 -22.60 -9.50 -6.28
N LYS A 75 -23.11 -8.68 -5.34
CA LYS A 75 -23.78 -9.18 -4.13
C LYS A 75 -25.07 -9.94 -4.48
N TRP A 76 -25.88 -9.43 -5.42
CA TRP A 76 -27.10 -10.13 -5.87
C TRP A 76 -26.80 -11.30 -6.80
N LYS A 77 -25.81 -11.19 -7.70
CA LYS A 77 -25.38 -12.31 -8.56
C LYS A 77 -24.86 -13.49 -7.74
N ASN A 78 -24.18 -13.25 -6.62
CA ASN A 78 -23.72 -14.30 -5.70
C ASN A 78 -24.88 -14.99 -4.96
N LYS A 79 -25.95 -14.26 -4.61
CA LYS A 79 -27.18 -14.86 -4.05
C LYS A 79 -27.86 -15.81 -5.05
N GLY A 80 -27.98 -15.42 -6.32
CA GLY A 80 -28.61 -16.24 -7.36
C GLY A 80 -27.88 -17.57 -7.62
N LYS A 81 -26.54 -17.59 -7.61
CA LYS A 81 -25.78 -18.83 -7.84
C LYS A 81 -25.93 -19.85 -6.71
N GLN A 82 -26.05 -19.39 -5.46
CA GLN A 82 -26.28 -20.25 -4.30
C GLN A 82 -27.69 -20.87 -4.31
N THR A 83 -28.70 -20.14 -4.77
CA THR A 83 -30.06 -20.67 -4.92
C THR A 83 -30.15 -21.70 -6.05
N PHE A 84 -29.46 -21.50 -7.18
CA PHE A 84 -29.42 -22.49 -8.27
C PHE A 84 -28.69 -23.79 -7.91
N LYS A 85 -27.60 -23.73 -7.13
CA LYS A 85 -26.92 -24.95 -6.64
C LYS A 85 -27.82 -25.76 -5.72
N ARG A 86 -28.43 -25.12 -4.71
CA ARG A 86 -29.40 -25.78 -3.81
C ARG A 86 -30.60 -26.37 -4.52
N ALA A 87 -31.11 -25.70 -5.57
CA ALA A 87 -32.24 -26.21 -6.35
C ALA A 87 -31.88 -27.44 -7.20
N LYS A 88 -30.64 -27.54 -7.69
CA LYS A 88 -30.15 -28.74 -8.41
C LYS A 88 -29.92 -29.91 -7.45
N ASP A 89 -29.36 -29.67 -6.28
CA ASP A 89 -29.11 -30.72 -5.28
C ASP A 89 -30.42 -31.29 -4.71
N ARG A 90 -31.53 -30.52 -4.72
CA ARG A 90 -32.87 -30.99 -4.33
C ARG A 90 -33.64 -31.75 -5.43
N ARG A 91 -33.17 -31.73 -6.68
CA ARG A 91 -33.84 -32.38 -7.83
C ARG A 91 -33.26 -33.76 -8.15
N LYS A 92 -32.35 -34.27 -7.32
CA LYS A 92 -31.75 -35.59 -7.41
C LYS A 92 -32.30 -36.46 -6.28
#